data_AF-A0A2E7AR05-F1
#
_entry.id   AF-A0A2E7AR05-F1
#
_cell.length_a   1.000
_cell.length_b   1.000
_cell.length_c   1.000
_cell.angle_alpha   90.00
_cell.angle_beta   90.00
_cell.angle_gamma   90.00
#
_symmetry.space_group_name_H-M   'P 1'
#
loop_
_entity.id
_entity.type
_entity.pdbx_description
1 polymer ?
#
loop_
_entity_poly.entity_id
_entity_poly.type
_entity_poly.pdbx_seq_one_letter_code
_entity_poly.pdbx_strand_id
1 'polypeptide(L)'
;MKVCPINKYGAKAVMEHYIETGQVLGKGTHDLEGYTLHDESTGKYMTGYFGPGELPTFDADFFKIPAGTRENAALEELIEYIESKPDGLDKGEDDKVLFDFRDKLREIRHGEVSDSTMF
;
A
#
# COMPACT_ATOMS: atom_id res chain seq x y z
N MET A 1 -6.77 10.27 -8.97
CA MET A 1 -6.90 11.29 -7.90
C MET A 1 -8.18 12.06 -8.19
N LYS A 2 -8.94 12.46 -7.16
CA LYS A 2 -10.18 13.22 -7.36
C LYS A 2 -9.88 14.59 -7.98
N VAL A 3 -10.61 14.97 -9.03
CA VAL A 3 -10.37 16.20 -9.79
C VAL A 3 -11.61 17.10 -9.75
N CYS A 4 -11.39 18.41 -9.58
CA CYS A 4 -12.46 19.41 -9.69
C CYS A 4 -13.03 19.45 -11.13
N PRO A 5 -14.36 19.35 -11.33
CA PRO A 5 -14.98 19.40 -12.65
C PRO A 5 -14.59 20.64 -13.46
N ILE A 6 -14.46 21.80 -12.82
CA ILE A 6 -14.07 23.06 -13.48
C ILE A 6 -12.63 22.99 -13.98
N ASN A 7 -11.73 22.36 -13.23
CA ASN A 7 -10.34 22.21 -13.63
C ASN A 7 -10.19 21.23 -14.80
N LYS A 8 -11.07 20.22 -14.91
CA LYS A 8 -11.01 19.21 -15.98
C LYS A 8 -11.78 19.60 -17.24
N TYR A 9 -13.00 20.13 -17.09
CA TYR A 9 -13.90 20.41 -18.21
C TYR A 9 -14.11 21.91 -18.48
N GLY A 10 -13.65 22.79 -17.59
CA GLY A 10 -13.84 24.23 -17.68
C GLY A 10 -15.20 24.69 -17.15
N ALA A 11 -15.25 25.94 -16.66
CA ALA A 11 -16.45 26.48 -16.00
C ALA A 11 -17.67 26.52 -16.92
N LYS A 12 -17.50 26.89 -18.20
CA LYS A 12 -18.62 27.01 -19.15
C LYS A 12 -19.37 25.70 -19.33
N ALA A 13 -18.65 24.62 -19.65
CA ALA A 13 -19.24 23.30 -19.91
C ALA A 13 -19.94 22.72 -18.67
N VAL A 14 -19.32 22.91 -17.49
CA VAL A 14 -19.92 22.46 -16.21
C VAL A 14 -21.22 23.20 -15.92
N MET A 15 -21.27 24.51 -16.17
CA MET A 15 -22.46 25.33 -15.89
C MET A 15 -23.59 25.09 -16.90
N GLU A 16 -23.27 24.94 -18.20
CA GLU A 16 -24.25 24.58 -19.23
C GLU A 16 -24.92 23.25 -18.89
N HIS A 17 -24.14 22.22 -18.56
CA HIS A 17 -24.66 20.92 -18.15
C HIS A 17 -25.50 21.00 -16.87
N TYR A 18 -25.11 21.82 -15.90
CA TYR A 18 -25.87 22.01 -14.67
C TYR A 18 -27.22 22.68 -14.91
N ILE A 19 -27.30 23.68 -15.81
CA ILE A 19 -28.56 24.32 -16.18
C ILE A 19 -29.50 23.33 -16.87
N GLU A 20 -28.96 22.46 -17.73
CA GLU A 20 -29.74 21.49 -18.50
C GLU A 20 -30.25 20.32 -17.65
N THR A 21 -29.41 19.80 -16.75
CA THR A 21 -29.67 18.52 -16.07
C THR A 21 -29.91 18.65 -14.56
N GLY A 22 -29.56 19.80 -13.97
CA GLY A 22 -29.52 20.00 -12.52
C GLY A 22 -28.38 19.23 -11.81
N GLN A 23 -27.48 18.58 -12.56
CA GLN A 23 -26.38 17.78 -12.03
C GLN A 23 -25.02 18.38 -12.39
N VAL A 24 -24.03 18.14 -11.53
CA VAL A 24 -22.65 18.57 -11.79
C VAL A 24 -22.02 17.63 -12.81
N LEU A 25 -21.45 18.20 -13.88
CA LEU A 25 -20.81 17.46 -14.95
C LEU A 25 -19.69 16.56 -14.41
N GLY A 26 -19.78 15.26 -14.70
CA GLY A 26 -18.79 14.25 -14.30
C GLY A 26 -18.93 13.75 -12.86
N LYS A 27 -19.95 14.18 -12.10
CA LYS A 27 -20.23 13.61 -10.78
C LYS A 27 -20.53 12.11 -10.91
N GLY A 28 -19.95 11.30 -10.02
CA GLY A 28 -20.13 9.85 -10.04
C GLY A 28 -19.44 9.15 -11.20
N THR A 29 -18.49 9.80 -11.89
CA THR A 29 -17.69 9.16 -12.94
C THR A 29 -16.27 8.88 -12.48
N HIS A 30 -15.72 7.79 -13.00
CA HIS A 30 -14.32 7.39 -12.88
C HIS A 30 -13.32 8.51 -13.19
N ASP A 31 -13.74 9.39 -14.09
CA ASP A 31 -12.93 10.43 -14.68
C ASP A 31 -12.70 11.62 -13.71
N LEU A 32 -13.62 11.83 -12.76
CA LEU A 32 -13.49 12.84 -11.70
C LEU A 32 -13.24 12.26 -10.32
N GLU A 33 -13.81 11.10 -10.01
CA GLU A 33 -13.82 10.57 -8.66
C GLU A 33 -12.90 9.36 -8.46
N GLY A 34 -12.32 8.84 -9.55
CA GLY A 34 -11.44 7.68 -9.50
C GLY A 34 -10.04 7.98 -8.95
N TYR A 35 -9.49 7.03 -8.20
CA TYR A 35 -8.15 7.14 -7.64
C TYR A 35 -7.49 5.79 -7.46
N THR A 36 -6.16 5.80 -7.49
CA THR A 36 -5.32 4.62 -7.20
C THR A 36 -4.65 4.86 -5.86
N LEU A 37 -4.67 3.86 -4.98
CA LEU A 37 -3.89 3.86 -3.74
C LEU A 37 -2.59 3.08 -4.00
N HIS A 38 -1.47 3.82 -3.99
CA HIS A 38 -0.09 3.38 -4.28
C HIS A 38 0.16 2.96 -5.74
N ASP A 39 1.10 3.65 -6.41
CA ASP A 39 1.58 3.27 -7.76
C ASP A 39 2.62 2.12 -7.70
N GLU A 40 3.23 1.90 -6.54
CA GLU A 40 4.25 0.88 -6.32
C GLU A 40 3.61 -0.43 -5.87
N SER A 41 3.47 -1.38 -6.80
CA SER A 41 3.01 -2.73 -6.53
C SER A 41 4.07 -3.49 -5.73
N THR A 42 4.17 -3.23 -4.42
CA THR A 42 4.83 -4.17 -3.51
C THR A 42 3.84 -5.32 -3.29
N GLY A 43 4.23 -6.53 -3.69
CA GLY A 43 3.36 -7.68 -3.94
C GLY A 43 2.61 -8.29 -2.74
N LYS A 44 2.30 -7.50 -1.71
CA LYS A 44 1.60 -7.91 -0.49
C LYS A 44 0.16 -7.37 -0.38
N TYR A 45 -0.27 -6.48 -1.29
CA TYR A 45 -1.50 -5.70 -1.13
C TYR A 45 -2.45 -5.83 -2.33
N MET A 46 -3.76 -5.74 -2.10
CA MET A 46 -4.72 -5.36 -3.15
C MET A 46 -4.64 -3.85 -3.38
N THR A 47 -3.60 -3.40 -4.08
CA THR A 47 -3.49 -2.03 -4.61
C THR A 47 -4.24 -1.99 -5.94
N GLY A 48 -5.36 -1.27 -5.97
CA GLY A 48 -6.25 -1.21 -7.13
C GLY A 48 -6.68 0.20 -7.47
N TYR A 49 -7.32 0.33 -8.63
CA TYR A 49 -8.05 1.51 -9.01
C TYR A 49 -9.44 1.47 -8.37
N PHE A 50 -9.80 2.55 -7.68
CA PHE A 50 -11.09 2.71 -7.02
C PHE A 50 -11.95 3.69 -7.81
N GLY A 51 -13.17 3.26 -8.12
CA GLY A 51 -14.19 4.05 -8.77
C GLY A 51 -14.94 5.01 -7.84
N PRO A 52 -15.95 5.72 -8.39
CA PRO A 52 -16.78 6.65 -7.64
C PRO A 52 -17.54 5.94 -6.51
N GLY A 53 -17.29 6.35 -5.27
CA GLY A 53 -17.90 5.76 -4.08
C GLY A 53 -17.31 4.44 -3.62
N GLU A 54 -16.33 3.89 -4.35
CA GLU A 54 -15.58 2.72 -3.89
C GLU A 54 -14.57 3.14 -2.83
N LEU A 55 -14.48 2.35 -1.77
CA LEU A 55 -13.54 2.56 -0.66
C LEU A 55 -12.54 1.41 -0.64
N PRO A 56 -11.28 1.67 -0.27
CA PRO A 56 -10.33 0.60 -0.02
C PRO A 56 -10.82 -0.26 1.13
N THR A 57 -10.72 -1.57 0.95
CA THR A 57 -10.90 -2.55 2.00
C THR A 57 -9.52 -3.04 2.42
N PHE A 58 -9.20 -2.88 3.69
CA PHE A 58 -7.96 -3.38 4.27
C PHE A 58 -8.25 -4.63 5.11
N ASP A 59 -7.41 -5.65 4.99
CA ASP A 59 -7.42 -6.78 5.93
C ASP A 59 -6.88 -6.32 7.30
N ALA A 60 -7.32 -6.93 8.40
CA ALA A 60 -6.74 -6.69 9.72
C ALA A 60 -5.23 -6.92 9.76
N ASP A 61 -4.72 -7.82 8.90
CA ASP A 61 -3.29 -8.06 8.72
C ASP A 61 -2.53 -6.83 8.22
N PHE A 62 -3.19 -5.87 7.57
CA PHE A 62 -2.58 -4.59 7.17
C PHE A 62 -2.08 -3.79 8.39
N PHE A 63 -2.83 -3.83 9.49
CA PHE A 63 -2.52 -3.06 10.68
C PHE A 63 -1.58 -3.80 11.65
N LYS A 64 -1.08 -4.98 11.28
CA LYS A 64 -0.01 -5.68 12.00
C LYS A 64 1.33 -5.03 11.70
N ILE A 65 1.50 -3.82 12.20
CA ILE A 65 2.74 -3.06 12.11
C ILE A 65 3.71 -3.65 13.14
N PRO A 66 4.93 -4.06 12.73
CA PRO A 66 5.94 -4.55 13.67
C PRO A 66 6.22 -3.49 14.73
N ALA A 67 6.25 -3.90 15.99
CA ALA A 67 6.52 -2.98 17.10
C ALA A 67 8.04 -2.82 17.31
N GLY A 68 8.45 -1.63 17.75
CA GLY A 68 9.86 -1.37 18.08
C GLY A 68 10.70 -0.95 16.88
N THR A 69 11.98 -1.33 16.86
CA THR A 69 12.89 -0.96 15.78
C THR A 69 12.79 -1.94 14.61
N ARG A 70 13.26 -1.51 13.43
CA ARG A 70 13.30 -2.37 12.23
C ARG A 70 14.16 -3.61 12.45
N GLU A 71 15.23 -3.47 13.23
CA GLU A 71 16.09 -4.59 13.63
C GLU A 71 15.34 -5.58 14.53
N ASN A 72 14.51 -5.10 15.46
CA ASN A 72 13.69 -5.97 16.29
C ASN A 72 12.66 -6.73 15.44
N ALA A 73 12.01 -6.06 14.50
CA ALA A 73 11.07 -6.70 13.57
C ALA A 73 11.74 -7.82 12.76
N ALA A 74 12.95 -7.58 12.23
CA ALA A 74 13.70 -8.61 11.50
C ALA A 74 14.08 -9.79 12.42
N LEU A 75 14.39 -9.53 13.69
CA LEU A 75 14.70 -10.57 14.66
C LEU A 75 13.47 -11.39 15.05
N GLU A 76 12.32 -10.74 15.24
CA GLU A 76 11.05 -11.39 15.54
C GLU A 76 10.66 -12.39 14.44
N GLU A 77 10.80 -12.03 13.15
CA GLU A 77 10.55 -12.94 12.03
C GLU A 77 11.43 -14.21 12.08
N LEU A 78 12.70 -14.06 12.46
CA LEU A 78 13.61 -15.20 12.62
C LEU A 78 13.20 -16.08 13.80
N ILE A 79 12.79 -15.47 14.92
CA ILE A 79 12.31 -16.20 16.11
C ILE A 79 11.03 -16.98 15.76
N GLU A 80 10.06 -16.37 15.09
CA GLU A 80 8.82 -17.02 14.64
C GLU A 80 9.12 -18.24 13.76
N TYR A 81 10.09 -18.13 12.85
CA TYR A 81 10.51 -19.27 12.03
C TYR A 81 11.06 -20.41 12.88
N ILE A 82 11.96 -20.12 13.82
CA ILE A 82 12.57 -21.12 14.73
C ILE A 82 11.49 -21.80 15.60
N GLU A 83 10.52 -21.05 16.11
CA GLU A 83 9.42 -21.60 16.90
C GLU A 83 8.50 -22.50 16.07
N SER A 84 8.29 -22.16 14.79
CA SER A 84 7.44 -22.94 13.87
C SER A 84 8.09 -24.25 13.40
N LYS A 85 9.43 -24.31 13.34
CA LYS A 85 10.21 -25.47 12.89
C LYS A 85 11.33 -25.83 13.87
N PRO A 86 10.99 -26.43 15.02
CA PRO A 86 11.96 -26.73 16.07
C PRO A 86 12.82 -27.97 15.79
N ASP A 87 12.53 -28.73 14.72
CA ASP A 87 13.14 -30.03 14.47
C ASP A 87 14.54 -29.95 13.83
N GLY A 88 14.91 -28.81 13.25
CA GLY A 88 16.23 -28.54 12.65
C GLY A 88 16.61 -29.53 11.54
N LEU A 89 15.59 -30.15 10.92
CA LEU A 89 15.79 -31.19 9.91
C LEU A 89 16.06 -30.59 8.53
N ASP A 90 15.50 -29.41 8.24
CA ASP A 90 15.68 -28.72 6.96
C ASP A 90 16.77 -27.64 7.03
N LYS A 91 18.02 -28.12 7.10
CA LYS A 91 19.21 -27.25 7.11
C LYS A 91 19.28 -26.31 5.91
N GLY A 92 18.69 -26.70 4.78
CA GLY A 92 18.71 -25.89 3.56
C GLY A 92 17.76 -24.70 3.63
N GLU A 93 16.58 -24.86 4.24
CA GLU A 93 15.68 -23.76 4.52
C GLU A 93 16.18 -22.89 5.68
N ASP A 94 16.74 -23.49 6.72
CA ASP A 94 17.30 -22.76 7.87
C ASP A 94 18.44 -21.80 7.44
N ASP A 95 19.36 -22.28 6.60
CA ASP A 95 20.44 -21.46 6.05
C ASP A 95 19.89 -20.27 5.23
N LYS A 96 18.83 -20.49 4.44
CA LYS A 96 18.20 -19.41 3.66
C LYS A 96 17.59 -18.34 4.57
N VAL A 97 16.85 -18.73 5.59
CA VAL A 97 16.23 -17.77 6.52
C VAL A 97 17.28 -16.95 7.26
N LEU A 98 18.42 -17.55 7.63
CA LEU A 98 19.55 -16.82 8.22
C LEU A 98 20.19 -15.83 7.24
N PHE A 99 20.31 -16.18 5.95
CA PHE A 99 20.79 -15.26 4.94
C PHE A 99 19.83 -14.10 4.71
N ASP A 100 18.52 -14.37 4.66
CA ASP A 100 17.50 -13.35 4.50
C ASP A 100 17.51 -12.36 5.68
N PHE A 101 17.65 -12.86 6.92
CA PHE A 101 17.80 -12.02 8.10
C PHE A 101 19.04 -11.12 8.02
N ARG A 102 20.20 -11.68 7.63
CA ARG A 102 21.44 -10.91 7.45
C ARG A 102 21.28 -9.80 6.43
N ASP A 103 20.66 -10.12 5.29
CA ASP A 103 20.54 -9.17 4.18
C ASP A 103 19.52 -8.07 4.52
N LYS A 104 18.42 -8.38 5.22
CA LYS A 104 17.53 -7.37 5.82
C LYS A 104 18.25 -6.41 6.77
N LEU A 105 19.13 -6.92 7.64
CA LEU A 105 19.92 -6.05 8.53
C LEU A 105 20.87 -5.14 7.75
N ARG A 106 21.47 -5.63 6.66
CA ARG A 106 22.31 -4.79 5.80
C ARG A 106 21.52 -3.66 5.17
N GLU A 107 20.31 -3.95 4.67
CA GLU A 107 19.42 -2.92 4.13
C GLU A 107 19.02 -1.89 5.19
N ILE A 108 18.68 -2.33 6.40
CA ILE A 108 18.32 -1.42 7.50
C ILE A 108 19.50 -0.50 7.87
N ARG A 109 20.73 -1.03 7.87
CA ARG A 109 21.94 -0.30 8.30
C ARG A 109 22.58 0.56 7.21
N HIS A 110 22.41 0.22 5.94
CA HIS A 110 23.09 0.86 4.81
C HIS A 110 22.16 1.50 3.78
N GLY A 111 20.85 1.23 3.83
CA GLY A 111 19.87 1.87 2.96
C GLY A 111 19.57 3.30 3.40
N GLU A 112 19.49 4.24 2.45
CA GLU A 112 18.80 5.51 2.66
C GLU A 112 17.30 5.21 2.79
N VAL A 113 16.75 5.38 4.00
CA VAL A 113 15.33 5.14 4.23
C VAL A 113 14.57 6.40 3.87
N SER A 114 13.80 6.35 2.77
CA SER A 114 12.69 7.28 2.58
C SER A 114 11.67 7.04 3.71
N ASP A 115 11.46 8.05 4.54
CA ASP A 115 10.49 8.11 5.65
C ASP A 115 9.02 7.98 5.19
N SER A 116 8.81 7.77 3.89
CA SER A 116 7.50 7.66 3.23
C SER A 116 6.79 6.32 3.41
N THR A 117 7.31 5.42 4.25
CA THR A 117 6.63 4.14 4.59
C THR A 117 5.86 4.20 5.92
N MET A 118 5.71 5.38 6.52
CA MET A 118 4.88 5.60 7.72
C MET A 118 3.39 5.89 7.43
N PHE A 119 2.89 5.66 6.20
CA PHE A 119 1.46 5.79 5.86
C PHE A 119 0.98 4.69 4.94
#